data_AF-A0A4Z2D6P5-F1
#
_entry.id   AF-A0A4Z2D6P5-F1
#
_cell.length_a   1.000
_cell.length_b   1.000
_cell.length_c   1.000
_cell.angle_alpha   90.00
_cell.angle_beta   90.00
_cell.angle_gamma   90.00
#
_symmetry.space_group_name_H-M   'P 1'
#
loop_
_entity.id
_entity.type
_entity.pdbx_description
1 polymer ?
#
loop_
_entity_poly.entity_id
_entity_poly.type
_entity_poly.pdbx_seq_one_letter_code
_entity_poly.pdbx_strand_id
1 'polypeptide(L)' 'MIPLKSSASIKVACLCVAPSPNDEMVASCASDETLRIWHCFQVDHNKKRIQEKGQRPSSQSGN' A
#
# COMPACT_ATOMS: atom_id res chain seq x y z
N MET A 1 -19.97 30.57 -16.94
CA MET A 1 -20.03 29.17 -16.47
C MET A 1 -19.33 28.31 -17.51
N ILE A 2 -18.08 27.92 -17.25
CA ILE A 2 -17.23 27.20 -18.22
C ILE A 2 -17.32 25.71 -17.90
N PRO A 3 -17.67 24.83 -18.84
CA PRO A 3 -17.78 23.41 -18.56
C PRO A 3 -16.39 22.81 -18.32
N LEU A 4 -16.22 22.13 -17.19
CA LEU A 4 -15.03 21.36 -16.87
C LEU A 4 -14.90 20.23 -17.90
N LYS A 5 -13.82 20.24 -18.67
CA LYS A 5 -13.47 19.16 -19.61
C LYS A 5 -13.32 17.87 -18.80
N SER A 6 -14.25 16.94 -19.00
CA SER A 6 -14.12 15.56 -18.52
C SER A 6 -12.87 14.97 -19.17
N SER A 7 -11.75 14.94 -18.46
CA SER A 7 -10.56 14.21 -18.88
C SER A 7 -10.90 12.73 -18.84
N ALA A 8 -11.06 12.12 -20.01
CA ALA A 8 -11.27 10.68 -20.12
C ALA A 8 -10.03 9.98 -19.53
N SER A 9 -10.14 9.51 -18.28
CA SER A 9 -9.09 8.70 -17.66
C SER A 9 -9.06 7.35 -18.35
N ILE A 10 -7.99 7.10 -19.11
CA ILE A 10 -7.74 5.79 -19.73
C ILE A 10 -7.53 4.78 -18.60
N LYS A 11 -8.44 3.82 -18.46
CA LYS A 11 -8.32 2.71 -17.51
C LYS A 11 -7.61 1.56 -18.22
N VAL A 12 -6.52 1.08 -17.64
CA VAL A 12 -5.76 -0.07 -18.15
C VAL A 12 -5.98 -1.27 -17.22
N ALA A 13 -6.18 -2.45 -17.79
CA ALA A 13 -6.32 -3.69 -17.04
C ALA A 13 -4.96 -4.17 -16.50
N CYS A 14 -4.89 -4.45 -15.20
CA CYS A 14 -3.75 -5.10 -14.56
C CYS A 14 -3.87 -6.62 -14.72
N LEU A 15 -2.79 -7.28 -15.13
CA LEU A 15 -2.75 -8.72 -15.39
C LEU A 15 -2.18 -9.49 -14.20
N CYS A 16 -1.16 -8.92 -13.55
CA CYS A 16 -0.46 -9.56 -12.44
C CYS A 16 0.04 -8.53 -11.43
N VAL A 17 0.16 -8.96 -10.18
CA VAL A 17 0.73 -8.19 -9.08
C VAL A 17 1.67 -9.12 -8.31
N ALA A 18 2.89 -8.64 -8.04
CA ALA A 18 3.90 -9.38 -7.29
C ALA A 18 4.48 -8.50 -6.18
N PRO A 19 4.42 -8.92 -4.91
CA PRO A 19 5.12 -8.24 -3.84
C PRO A 19 6.63 -8.49 -3.93
N SER A 20 7.44 -7.51 -3.51
CA SER A 20 8.86 -7.76 -3.30
C SER A 20 9.08 -8.62 -2.05
N PRO A 21 10.15 -9.43 -2.01
CA PRO A 21 10.44 -10.28 -0.86
C PRO A 21 10.91 -9.50 0.39
N ASN A 22 11.20 -8.20 0.23
CA ASN A 22 11.56 -7.31 1.34
C ASN A 22 10.37 -6.49 1.85
N ASP A 23 9.15 -6.76 1.37
CA ASP A 23 7.89 -6.12 1.77
C ASP A 23 7.83 -4.58 1.58
N GLU A 24 8.77 -3.96 0.86
CA GLU A 24 8.78 -2.50 0.67
C GLU A 24 8.01 -2.02 -0.56
N MET A 25 7.90 -2.87 -1.58
CA MET A 25 7.40 -2.51 -2.89
C MET A 25 6.52 -3.59 -3.53
N VAL A 26 5.75 -3.16 -4.52
CA VAL A 26 4.90 -4.03 -5.33
C VAL A 26 5.13 -3.72 -6.80
N ALA A 27 5.27 -4.77 -7.61
CA ALA A 27 5.29 -4.66 -9.07
C ALA A 27 3.92 -5.06 -9.63
N SER A 28 3.40 -4.27 -10.57
CA SER A 28 2.19 -4.60 -11.32
C SER A 28 2.47 -4.60 -12.83
N CYS A 29 1.99 -5.62 -13.53
CA CYS A 29 2.06 -5.69 -15.00
C CYS A 29 0.69 -5.38 -15.62
N ALA A 30 0.70 -4.58 -16.70
CA ALA A 30 -0.51 -4.10 -17.34
C ALA A 30 -0.56 -4.47 -18.84
N SER A 31 -1.76 -4.46 -19.41
CA SER A 31 -1.98 -4.77 -20.84
C SER A 31 -1.45 -3.70 -21.80
N ASP A 32 -0.98 -2.56 -21.27
CA ASP A 32 -0.34 -1.49 -22.04
C ASP A 32 1.18 -1.70 -22.21
N GLU A 33 1.64 -2.95 -22.00
CA GLU A 33 3.05 -3.35 -22.08
C GLU A 33 3.94 -2.63 -21.05
N THR A 34 3.34 -2.05 -20.00
CA THR A 34 4.07 -1.39 -18.92
C THR A 34 4.17 -2.25 -17.66
N LEU A 35 5.30 -2.12 -16.99
CA LEU A 35 5.50 -2.53 -15.60
C LEU A 35 5.53 -1.29 -14.73
N ARG A 36 4.76 -1.29 -13.64
CA ARG A 36 4.73 -0.19 -12.66
C ARG A 36 5.22 -0.69 -11.32
N ILE A 37 6.12 0.06 -10.71
CA ILE A 37 6.68 -0.23 -9.39
C ILE A 37 6.10 0.77 -8.39
N TRP A 38 5.57 0.26 -7.28
CA TRP A 38 4.92 1.04 -6.24
C TRP A 38 5.65 0.88 -4.92
N HIS A 39 6.18 1.96 -4.36
CA HIS A 39 6.72 2.00 -2.99
C HIS A 39 5.59 2.37 -2.02
N CYS A 40 4.87 1.37 -1.53
CA CYS A 40 3.67 1.57 -0.71
C CYS A 40 3.82 1.10 0.75
N PHE A 41 4.92 0.43 1.09
CA PHE A 41 5.12 -0.23 2.37
C PHE A 41 6.50 0.03 2.97
N GLN A 42 7.10 1.19 2.68
CA GLN A 42 8.38 1.55 3.30
C GLN A 42 8.24 1.52 4.83
N VAL A 43 8.96 0.59 5.44
CA VAL A 43 9.10 0.53 6.89
C VAL A 43 10.07 1.64 7.25
N ASP A 44 9.59 2.69 7.91
CA ASP A 44 10.46 3.68 8.54
C ASP A 44 11.37 2.95 9.55
N HIS A 45 12.59 2.61 9.13
CA HIS A 45 13.59 1.99 10.02
C HIS A 45 13.91 2.87 11.24
N ASN A 46 13.53 4.16 11.20
CA ASN A 46 13.62 5.13 12.29
C ASN A 46 12.46 5.06 13.32
N LYS A 47 11.40 4.28 13.11
CA LYS A 47 10.22 4.22 14.01
C LYS A 47 10.21 3.04 15.01
N LYS A 48 11.37 2.47 15.34
CA LYS A 48 11.50 1.35 16.30
C LYS A 48 11.20 1.68 17.79
N ARG A 49 10.36 2.66 18.14
CA ARG A 49 10.12 3.00 19.57
C ARG A 49 8.68 3.27 20.00
N ILE A 50 7.67 3.20 19.12
CA ILE A 50 6.31 3.66 19.49
C ILE A 50 5.25 2.54 19.55
N GLN A 51 5.43 1.38 18.91
CA GLN A 51 4.35 0.38 18.80
C GLN A 51 4.34 -0.76 19.84
N GLU A 52 5.37 -0.95 20.66
CA GLU A 52 5.38 -2.00 21.70
C GLU A 52 4.43 -1.71 22.90
N LYS A 53 3.78 -0.53 22.97
CA LYS A 53 2.86 -0.18 24.07
C LYS A 53 1.38 -0.50 23.82
N GLY A 54 1.01 -1.08 22.67
CA GLY A 54 -0.40 -1.30 22.29
C GLY A 54 -1.01 -2.66 22.67
N GLN A 55 -0.20 -3.67 23.04
CA GLN A 55 -0.71 -5.00 23.35
C GLN A 55 -0.50 -5.33 24.83
N ARG A 56 -1.43 -4.90 25.68
CA ARG A 56 -1.71 -5.60 26.94
C ARG A 56 -2.97 -6.44 26.72
N PRO A 57 -2.94 -7.77 26.90
CA PRO A 57 -4.16 -8.55 26.95
C PRO A 57 -4.92 -8.19 28.23
N SER A 58 -6.13 -7.64 28.08
CA SER A 58 -7.04 -7.41 29.20
C SER A 58 -7.68 -8.73 29.60
N SER A 59 -7.01 -9.49 30.46
CA SER A 59 -7.59 -10.64 31.14
C SER A 59 -6.96 -10.82 32.53
N GLN A 60 -7.45 -10.04 33.51
CA GLN A 60 -7.40 -10.28 34.96
C GLN A 60 -8.72 -9.69 35.48
N SER A 61 -9.75 -10.47 35.84
CA SER A 61 -9.92 -11.29 37.06
C SER A 61 -9.75 -10.50 38.36
N GLY A 62 -10.85 -10.35 39.12
CA GLY A 62 -10.84 -10.11 40.56
C GLY A 62 -11.57 -8.86 41.08
N ASN A 63 -12.83 -9.02 41.49
CA ASN A 63 -13.21 -9.01 42.90
C ASN A 63 -14.56 -9.72 43.09
#